data_AF-A0A6I1HD65-F1
#
_entry.id   AF-A0A6I1HD65-F1
#
_cell.length_a   1.000
_cell.length_b   1.000
_cell.length_c   1.000
_cell.angle_alpha   90.00
_cell.angle_beta   90.00
_cell.angle_gamma   90.00
#
_symmetry.space_group_name_H-M   'P 1'
#
loop_
_entity.id
_entity.type
_entity.pdbx_description
1 polymer ?
#
loop_
_entity_poly.entity_id
_entity_poly.type
_entity_poly.pdbx_seq_one_letter_code
_entity_poly.pdbx_strand_id
1 'polypeptide(L)'
;MLCNDVLADTRKVRSGKTARFVSGSQVSILGAIVSNQNGSTQQSFDRVESGTILEISPTVREGAIDLELFQQVSSFLNVGGSSQPTLNKRELRTSLTARDGEVVVIAGLEDSKQDSSSSGLPFLPFALAKSRTTSKSQLVLVLEVTKVGATILAN
;
A
#
# COMPACT_ATOMS: atom_id res chain seq x y z
N MET A 1 -20.80 4.41 10.11
CA MET A 1 -19.84 3.48 10.72
C MET A 1 -19.07 2.83 9.59
N LEU A 2 -17.76 3.08 9.55
CA LEU A 2 -16.66 2.56 8.71
C LEU A 2 -15.77 3.73 8.27
N CYS A 3 -15.15 4.40 9.26
CA CYS A 3 -13.93 5.14 8.97
C CYS A 3 -12.82 4.09 8.83
N ASN A 4 -12.39 3.84 7.61
CA ASN A 4 -11.13 3.14 7.33
C ASN A 4 -9.98 4.11 7.62
N ASP A 5 -9.82 4.49 8.89
CA ASP A 5 -8.72 5.33 9.33
C ASP A 5 -7.51 4.42 9.52
N VAL A 6 -6.69 4.31 8.48
CA VAL A 6 -5.30 3.86 8.63
C VAL A 6 -4.54 5.01 9.30
N LEU A 7 -4.68 5.11 10.62
CA LEU A 7 -3.84 5.95 11.47
C LEU A 7 -2.44 5.33 11.54
N ALA A 8 -1.53 5.85 10.72
CA ALA A 8 -0.10 5.53 10.84
C ALA A 8 0.44 6.21 12.11
N ASP A 9 0.86 5.40 13.07
CA ASP A 9 1.48 5.79 14.34
C ASP A 9 2.64 6.78 14.13
N THR A 10 2.63 7.89 14.87
CA THR A 10 3.55 9.04 14.74
C THR A 10 4.99 8.66 15.11
N ARG A 11 5.75 8.18 14.14
CA ARG A 11 7.20 7.94 14.30
C ARG A 11 7.96 9.23 14.00
N LYS A 12 8.58 9.81 15.02
CA LYS A 12 9.59 10.88 14.85
C LYS A 12 10.80 10.31 14.12
N VAL A 13 11.28 11.00 13.08
CA VAL A 13 12.43 10.56 12.29
C VAL A 13 13.53 11.61 12.37
N ARG A 14 14.78 11.16 12.53
CA ARG A 14 15.94 12.06 12.57
C ARG A 14 16.29 12.52 11.16
N SER A 15 16.65 13.80 11.01
CA SER A 15 17.19 14.33 9.75
C SER A 15 18.35 13.47 9.21
N GLY A 16 18.30 13.15 7.92
CA GLY A 16 19.27 12.29 7.23
C GLY A 16 19.19 10.80 7.59
N LYS A 17 18.13 10.36 8.28
CA LYS A 17 17.87 8.95 8.59
C LYS A 17 16.55 8.51 7.99
N THR A 18 16.50 7.28 7.51
CA THR A 18 15.27 6.67 7.02
C THR A 18 14.55 5.96 8.17
N ALA A 19 13.25 6.21 8.30
CA ALA A 19 12.37 5.37 9.10
C ALA A 19 11.56 4.47 8.18
N ARG A 20 11.36 3.23 8.60
CA ARG A 20 10.57 2.22 7.90
C ARG A 20 9.57 1.62 8.87
N PHE A 21 8.31 1.61 8.47
CA PHE A 21 7.20 0.98 9.16
C PHE A 21 6.61 -0.09 8.26
N VAL A 22 6.40 -1.28 8.82
CA VAL A 22 5.80 -2.42 8.12
C VAL A 22 4.75 -3.00 9.06
N SER A 23 3.53 -3.14 8.56
CA SER A 23 2.43 -3.80 9.26
C SER A 23 1.67 -4.64 8.25
N GLY A 24 1.52 -5.93 8.52
CA GLY A 24 0.90 -6.82 7.55
C GLY A 24 0.79 -8.25 8.02
N SER A 25 0.37 -9.09 7.09
CA SER A 25 0.20 -10.52 7.24
C SER A 25 0.95 -11.24 6.14
N GLN A 26 1.50 -12.40 6.47
CA GLN A 26 2.24 -13.24 5.54
C GLN A 26 1.50 -14.56 5.35
N VAL A 27 1.48 -15.06 4.11
CA VAL A 27 1.00 -16.41 3.79
C VAL A 27 2.12 -17.21 3.12
N SER A 28 2.20 -18.50 3.44
CA SER A 28 3.14 -19.42 2.79
C SER A 28 2.43 -20.12 1.63
N ILE A 29 3.11 -20.22 0.50
CA ILE A 29 2.64 -20.89 -0.71
C ILE A 29 3.59 -22.03 -1.06
N LEU A 30 3.08 -23.06 -1.71
CA LEU A 30 3.91 -24.19 -2.15
C LEU A 30 4.84 -23.69 -3.26
N GLY A 31 6.15 -23.76 -3.01
CA GLY A 31 7.20 -23.43 -3.97
C GLY A 31 7.59 -24.66 -4.80
N ALA A 32 8.68 -24.52 -5.57
CA ALA A 32 9.15 -25.58 -6.47
C ALA A 32 9.54 -26.87 -5.71
N ILE A 33 9.23 -28.01 -6.32
CA ILE A 33 9.69 -29.31 -5.88
C ILE A 33 11.01 -29.60 -6.59
N VAL A 34 12.09 -29.73 -5.82
CA VAL A 34 13.42 -30.08 -6.32
C VAL A 34 13.69 -31.55 -6.02
N SER A 35 13.71 -32.39 -7.05
CA SER A 35 14.14 -33.78 -6.94
C SER A 35 15.66 -33.87 -7.13
N ASN A 36 16.36 -34.28 -6.08
CA ASN A 36 17.80 -34.55 -6.14
C ASN A 36 18.08 -35.90 -6.79
N GLN A 37 19.27 -36.07 -7.38
CA GLN A 37 19.69 -37.31 -8.09
C GLN A 37 19.65 -38.58 -7.22
N ASN A 38 19.56 -38.44 -5.89
CA ASN A 38 19.43 -39.56 -4.94
C ASN A 38 17.96 -39.96 -4.64
N GLY A 39 16.98 -39.47 -5.41
CA GLY A 39 15.55 -39.78 -5.22
C GLY A 39 14.87 -39.04 -4.06
N SER A 40 15.59 -38.17 -3.35
CA SER A 40 15.01 -37.29 -2.33
C SER A 40 14.34 -36.09 -2.98
N THR A 41 13.11 -35.82 -2.57
CA THR A 41 12.29 -34.71 -3.06
C THR A 41 12.22 -33.64 -1.98
N GLN A 42 12.73 -32.45 -2.26
CA GLN A 42 12.65 -31.29 -1.36
C GLN A 42 11.59 -30.32 -1.88
N GLN A 43 10.59 -30.04 -1.05
CA GLN A 43 9.54 -29.07 -1.36
C GLN A 43 9.93 -27.70 -0.79
N SER A 44 10.07 -26.70 -1.65
CA SER A 44 10.25 -25.31 -1.19
C SER A 44 8.90 -24.71 -0.77
N PHE A 45 8.94 -23.73 0.13
CA PHE A 45 7.79 -22.89 0.48
C PHE A 45 8.17 -21.44 0.23
N ASP A 46 7.41 -20.74 -0.62
CA ASP A 46 7.59 -19.31 -0.85
C ASP A 46 6.67 -18.52 0.07
N ARG A 47 7.08 -17.31 0.46
CA ARG A 47 6.31 -16.44 1.36
C ARG A 47 5.81 -15.23 0.58
N VAL A 48 4.52 -14.96 0.72
CA VAL A 48 3.89 -13.78 0.12
C VAL A 48 3.36 -12.90 1.24
N GLU A 49 3.80 -11.65 1.24
CA GLU A 49 3.47 -10.65 2.28
C GLU A 49 2.47 -9.62 1.74
N SER A 50 1.48 -9.31 2.56
CA SER A 50 0.50 -8.26 2.30
C SER A 50 0.41 -7.34 3.49
N GLY A 51 0.28 -6.03 3.26
CA GLY A 51 0.15 -5.07 4.34
C GLY A 51 0.50 -3.65 3.92
N THR A 52 0.72 -2.80 4.92
CA THR A 52 1.15 -1.42 4.74
C THR A 52 2.65 -1.31 5.01
N ILE A 53 3.36 -0.71 4.06
CA ILE A 53 4.76 -0.30 4.19
C ILE A 53 4.78 1.23 4.05
N LEU A 54 5.47 1.89 4.96
CA LEU A 54 5.72 3.32 4.93
C LEU A 54 7.20 3.56 5.20
N GLU A 55 7.88 4.22 4.27
CA GLU A 55 9.27 4.63 4.38
C GLU A 55 9.35 6.15 4.20
N ILE A 56 10.05 6.80 5.13
CA ILE A 56 10.19 8.25 5.16
C ILE A 56 11.66 8.59 5.42
N SER A 57 12.23 9.43 4.57
CA SER A 57 13.58 9.97 4.73
C SER A 57 13.52 11.50 4.71
N PRO A 58 13.54 12.16 5.88
CA PRO A 58 13.59 13.61 5.96
C PRO A 58 15.02 14.16 5.92
N THR A 59 15.20 15.29 5.26
CA THR A 59 16.39 16.13 5.34
C THR A 59 16.00 17.54 5.74
N VAL A 60 16.35 17.93 6.96
CA VAL A 60 16.05 19.25 7.52
C VAL A 60 17.12 20.25 7.11
N ARG A 61 16.70 21.34 6.48
CA ARG A 61 17.50 22.53 6.14
C ARG A 61 17.03 23.74 6.97
N GLU A 62 17.66 24.89 6.77
CA GLU A 62 17.43 26.09 7.58
C GLU A 62 16.00 26.65 7.46
N GLY A 63 15.37 26.53 6.28
CA GLY A 63 13.99 27.00 6.05
C GLY A 63 13.08 26.00 5.33
N ALA A 64 13.51 24.76 5.19
CA ALA A 64 12.80 23.74 4.44
C ALA A 64 13.13 22.34 4.96
N ILE A 65 12.22 21.41 4.72
CA ILE A 65 12.33 20.00 5.05
C ILE A 65 12.05 19.26 3.76
N ASP A 66 13.08 18.62 3.21
CA ASP A 66 12.92 17.75 2.05
C ASP A 66 12.54 16.36 2.54
N LEU A 67 11.48 15.79 1.98
CA LEU A 67 10.98 14.47 2.34
C LEU A 67 11.00 13.57 1.11
N GLU A 68 11.65 12.42 1.23
CA GLU A 68 11.42 11.29 0.34
C GLU A 68 10.47 10.32 1.03
N LEU A 69 9.40 9.96 0.32
CA LEU A 69 8.32 9.15 0.83
C LEU A 69 8.07 7.96 -0.11
N PHE A 70 8.02 6.77 0.48
CA PHE A 70 7.50 5.58 -0.16
C PHE A 70 6.39 4.98 0.69
N GLN A 71 5.21 4.82 0.11
CA GLN A 71 4.08 4.15 0.73
C GLN A 71 3.61 3.01 -0.16
N GLN A 72 3.41 1.85 0.42
CA GLN A 72 2.77 0.71 -0.23
C GLN A 72 1.64 0.21 0.66
N VAL A 73 0.48 -0.05 0.06
CA VAL A 73 -0.63 -0.74 0.73
C VAL A 73 -1.00 -1.93 -0.13
N SER A 74 -0.93 -3.13 0.43
CA SER A 74 -1.35 -4.36 -0.21
C SER A 74 -2.36 -5.15 0.63
N SER A 75 -3.29 -5.80 -0.05
CA SER A 75 -4.28 -6.71 0.54
C SER A 75 -4.41 -7.99 -0.29
N PHE A 76 -4.61 -9.14 0.35
CA PHE A 76 -4.95 -10.37 -0.37
C PHE A 76 -6.37 -10.28 -0.95
N LEU A 77 -6.54 -10.62 -2.24
CA LEU A 77 -7.84 -10.61 -2.94
C LEU A 77 -8.55 -11.97 -2.88
N ASN A 78 -7.80 -13.06 -2.96
CA ASN A 78 -8.32 -14.42 -2.85
C ASN A 78 -7.22 -15.35 -2.31
N VAL A 79 -7.57 -16.11 -1.28
CA VAL A 79 -6.74 -17.16 -0.67
C VAL A 79 -7.35 -18.56 -0.83
N GLY A 80 -8.46 -18.69 -1.58
CA GLY A 80 -9.17 -19.95 -1.77
C GLY A 80 -9.36 -20.30 -3.25
N GLY A 81 -8.85 -21.48 -3.65
CA GLY A 81 -9.20 -22.15 -4.91
C GLY A 81 -8.05 -22.34 -5.90
N SER A 82 -7.12 -21.40 -5.97
CA SER A 82 -5.89 -21.51 -6.76
C SER A 82 -4.70 -21.46 -5.82
N SER A 83 -3.70 -22.33 -6.00
CA SER A 83 -2.49 -22.44 -5.17
C SER A 83 -1.60 -21.18 -5.13
N GLN A 84 -2.07 -20.05 -5.65
CA GLN A 84 -1.38 -18.77 -5.67
C GLN A 84 -2.30 -17.64 -5.18
N PRO A 85 -1.90 -16.92 -4.12
CA PRO A 85 -2.61 -15.76 -3.62
C PRO A 85 -2.49 -14.63 -4.63
N THR A 86 -3.60 -13.96 -4.91
CA THR A 86 -3.59 -12.70 -5.67
C THR A 86 -3.52 -11.53 -4.70
N LEU A 87 -2.62 -10.57 -4.95
CA LEU A 87 -2.48 -9.36 -4.15
C LEU A 87 -3.03 -8.16 -4.92
N ASN A 88 -3.84 -7.36 -4.25
CA ASN A 88 -4.04 -5.98 -4.64
C ASN A 88 -2.87 -5.17 -4.06
N LYS A 89 -2.21 -4.35 -4.87
CA LYS A 89 -1.08 -3.52 -4.43
C LYS A 89 -1.26 -2.10 -4.95
N ARG A 90 -1.16 -1.14 -4.04
CA ARG A 90 -1.09 0.31 -4.31
C ARG A 90 0.25 0.80 -3.83
N GLU A 91 0.92 1.62 -4.63
CA GLU A 91 2.28 2.12 -4.36
C GLU A 91 2.39 3.59 -4.75
N LEU A 92 3.02 4.38 -3.88
CA LEU A 92 3.31 5.80 -4.09
C LEU A 92 4.78 6.05 -3.75
N ARG A 93 5.53 6.60 -4.71
CA ARG A 93 6.87 7.17 -4.50
C ARG A 93 6.82 8.64 -4.87
N THR A 94 7.24 9.49 -3.95
CA THR A 94 7.36 10.93 -4.25
C THR A 94 8.43 11.56 -3.39
N SER A 95 8.94 12.68 -3.87
CA SER A 95 9.72 13.63 -3.09
C SER A 95 8.96 14.95 -3.02
N LEU A 96 9.07 15.64 -1.89
CA LEU A 96 8.48 16.97 -1.70
C LEU A 96 9.35 17.81 -0.79
N THR A 97 9.17 19.11 -0.87
CA THR A 97 9.76 20.08 0.05
C THR A 97 8.62 20.77 0.79
N ALA A 98 8.68 20.77 2.11
CA ALA A 98 7.72 21.44 2.99
C ALA A 98 8.44 22.37 3.97
N ARG A 99 7.74 23.35 4.51
CA ARG A 99 8.19 24.16 5.64
C ARG A 99 7.78 23.52 6.96
N ASP A 100 8.35 24.01 8.05
CA ASP A 100 7.95 23.60 9.40
C ASP A 100 6.49 23.98 9.67
N GLY A 101 5.68 23.00 10.09
CA GLY A 101 4.24 23.11 10.29
C GLY A 101 3.41 23.12 9.01
N GLU A 102 4.01 22.89 7.84
CA GLU A 102 3.28 22.87 6.57
C GLU A 102 2.53 21.55 6.39
N VAL A 103 1.26 21.65 6.01
CA VAL A 103 0.43 20.51 5.62
C VAL A 103 0.49 20.35 4.11
N VAL A 104 0.99 19.21 3.67
CA VAL A 104 1.10 18.88 2.24
C VAL A 104 0.14 17.75 1.90
N VAL A 105 -0.68 17.98 0.87
CA VAL A 105 -1.56 16.96 0.30
C VAL A 105 -0.88 16.41 -0.94
N ILE A 106 -0.51 15.14 -0.90
CA ILE A 106 0.12 14.45 -2.02
C ILE A 106 -0.99 13.77 -2.83
N ALA A 107 -1.01 14.06 -4.13
CA ALA A 107 -2.05 13.69 -5.08
C ALA A 107 -2.50 12.23 -4.98
N GLY A 108 -3.80 12.03 -5.22
CA GLY A 108 -4.44 10.74 -5.10
C GLY A 108 -4.45 9.90 -6.38
N LEU A 109 -4.40 8.58 -6.21
CA LEU A 109 -4.58 7.62 -7.29
C LEU A 109 -6.08 7.28 -7.39
N GLU A 110 -6.73 7.73 -8.46
CA GLU A 110 -8.10 7.35 -8.83
C GLU A 110 -8.03 6.16 -9.79
N ASP A 111 -8.45 4.98 -9.33
CA ASP A 111 -8.64 3.80 -10.18
C ASP A 111 -10.15 3.63 -10.42
N SER A 112 -10.60 3.93 -11.64
CA SER A 112 -11.99 3.76 -12.06
C SER A 112 -12.09 2.49 -12.93
N LYS A 113 -12.60 1.41 -12.35
CA LYS A 113 -12.88 0.20 -13.11
C LYS A 113 -14.35 0.19 -13.52
N GLN A 114 -14.59 0.29 -14.83
CA GLN A 114 -15.92 0.21 -15.42
C GLN A 114 -16.11 -1.18 -16.01
N ASP A 115 -16.61 -2.11 -15.20
CA ASP A 115 -16.91 -3.48 -15.65
C ASP A 115 -18.33 -3.48 -16.27
N SER A 116 -18.41 -3.45 -17.60
CA SER A 116 -19.67 -3.64 -18.33
C SER A 116 -19.82 -5.11 -18.71
N SER A 117 -20.68 -5.85 -18.01
CA SER A 117 -21.07 -7.20 -18.42
C SER A 117 -22.45 -7.17 -19.07
N SER A 118 -22.53 -7.78 -20.26
CA SER A 118 -23.78 -8.00 -21.00
C SER A 118 -24.01 -9.51 -21.01
N SER A 119 -24.89 -10.01 -20.14
CA SER A 119 -25.31 -11.41 -20.17
C SER A 119 -26.76 -11.46 -20.60
N GLY A 120 -27.00 -11.68 -21.90
CA GLY A 120 -28.33 -11.86 -22.47
C GLY A 120 -28.57 -13.34 -22.78
N LEU A 121 -29.69 -13.89 -22.29
CA LEU A 121 -30.22 -15.15 -22.81
C LEU A 121 -30.75 -14.90 -24.22
N PRO A 122 -30.53 -15.80 -25.21
CA PRO A 122 -30.86 -15.56 -26.62
C PRO A 122 -32.36 -15.35 -26.92
N PHE A 123 -33.24 -15.46 -25.93
CA PHE A 123 -34.70 -15.40 -26.07
C PHE A 123 -35.39 -14.28 -25.26
N LEU A 124 -34.68 -13.47 -24.48
CA LEU A 124 -35.28 -12.37 -23.70
C LEU A 124 -35.12 -11.02 -24.41
N PRO A 125 -36.09 -10.09 -24.30
CA PRO A 125 -35.99 -8.79 -24.92
C PRO A 125 -34.73 -8.06 -24.43
N PHE A 126 -33.93 -7.59 -25.39
CA PHE A 126 -32.59 -6.97 -25.22
C PHE A 126 -32.53 -5.82 -24.20
N ALA A 127 -33.67 -5.28 -23.77
CA ALA A 127 -33.79 -4.21 -22.81
C ALA A 127 -33.57 -4.63 -21.34
N LEU A 128 -33.66 -5.93 -21.02
CA LEU A 128 -33.74 -6.39 -19.62
C LEU A 128 -32.43 -6.97 -19.03
N ALA A 129 -31.30 -6.86 -19.72
CA ALA A 129 -30.04 -7.53 -19.37
C ALA A 129 -28.83 -6.60 -19.20
N LYS A 130 -29.02 -5.39 -18.64
CA LYS A 130 -27.90 -4.47 -18.32
C LYS A 130 -27.67 -4.42 -16.82
N SER A 131 -26.61 -5.08 -16.35
CA SER A 131 -26.04 -4.82 -15.02
C SER A 131 -24.77 -3.98 -15.21
N ARG A 132 -24.69 -2.83 -14.52
CA ARG A 132 -23.53 -1.94 -14.53
C ARG A 132 -22.95 -1.91 -13.12
N THR A 133 -21.77 -2.48 -12.94
CA THR A 133 -21.04 -2.40 -11.67
C THR A 133 -19.92 -1.38 -11.84
N THR A 134 -19.94 -0.31 -11.04
CA THR A 134 -18.91 0.75 -11.05
C THR A 134 -18.14 0.67 -9.74
N SER A 135 -16.84 0.36 -9.82
CA SER A 135 -15.95 0.33 -8.66
C SER A 135 -14.97 1.49 -8.74
N LYS A 136 -15.02 2.41 -7.77
CA LYS A 136 -14.09 3.54 -7.63
C LYS A 136 -13.18 3.32 -6.43
N SER A 137 -11.87 3.45 -6.63
CA SER A 137 -10.87 3.40 -5.55
C SER A 137 -10.06 4.69 -5.58
N GLN A 138 -10.11 5.47 -4.50
CA GLN A 138 -9.32 6.69 -4.32
C GLN A 138 -8.35 6.50 -3.15
N LEU A 139 -7.07 6.76 -3.37
CA LEU A 139 -6.06 6.86 -2.30
C LEU A 139 -5.67 8.33 -2.16
N VAL A 140 -5.77 8.93 -0.98
CA VAL A 140 -5.32 10.30 -0.71
C VAL A 140 -4.32 10.25 0.44
N LEU A 141 -3.21 10.96 0.29
CA LEU A 141 -2.19 11.04 1.34
C LEU A 141 -2.04 12.48 1.82
N VAL A 142 -2.20 12.67 3.13
CA VAL A 142 -2.05 13.95 3.81
C VAL A 142 -0.92 13.82 4.82
N LEU A 143 0.03 14.75 4.79
CA LEU A 143 1.13 14.80 5.75
C LEU A 143 1.21 16.19 6.35
N GLU A 144 1.35 16.23 7.68
CA GLU A 144 1.82 17.39 8.41
C GLU A 144 3.30 17.20 8.72
N VAL A 145 4.12 18.21 8.44
CA VAL A 145 5.56 18.14 8.62
C VAL A 145 6.00 19.10 9.71
N THR A 146 6.45 18.57 10.85
CA THR A 146 6.85 19.39 12.00
C THR A 146 8.28 19.06 12.43
N LYS A 147 9.12 20.10 12.51
CA LYS A 147 10.48 20.04 13.04
C LYS A 147 10.44 20.06 14.56
N VAL A 148 10.87 18.97 15.18
CA VAL A 148 11.04 18.92 16.64
C VAL A 148 12.43 19.45 17.00
N GLY A 149 12.49 20.63 17.61
CA GLY A 149 13.73 21.20 18.16
C GLY A 149 14.23 20.44 19.39
N ALA A 150 15.51 20.59 19.71
CA ALA A 150 16.02 20.18 21.02
C ALA A 150 15.46 21.15 22.07
N THR A 151 14.63 20.66 22.99
CA THR A 151 14.28 21.42 24.20
C THR A 151 15.57 21.63 24.98
N ILE A 152 16.08 22.86 25.00
CA ILE A 152 17.12 23.25 25.93
C ILE A 152 16.49 23.19 27.31
N LEU A 153 16.90 22.22 28.13
CA LEU A 153 16.65 22.28 29.57
C LEU A 153 17.38 23.53 30.08
N ALA A 154 16.63 24.60 30.30
CA ALA A 154 17.14 25.75 31.04
C ALA A 154 17.48 25.27 32.45
N ASN A 155 18.70 25.59 32.85
CA ASN A 155 19.35 25.29 34.13
C ASN A 155 18.51 25.70 35.35
#